data_AF-A0A1V5VSH7-F1
#
_entry.id   AF-A0A1V5VSH7-F1
#
_cell.length_a   1.000
_cell.length_b   1.000
_cell.length_c   1.000
_cell.angle_alpha   90.00
_cell.angle_beta   90.00
_cell.angle_gamma   90.00
#
_symmetry.space_group_name_H-M   'P 1'
#
loop_
_entity.id
_entity.type
_entity.pdbx_description
1 polymer ?
#
loop_
_entity_poly.entity_id
_entity_poly.type
_entity_poly.pdbx_seq_one_letter_code
_entity_poly.pdbx_strand_id
1 'polypeptide(L)'
;MKAEMEQRAYHGKIDTEELAHALVVQFNQGETRAQWMRGPEGRTIVQLQARRMEPGDPQTAVTLHILPSPTGIVVSMAEQQWLGVAADLARTGLRALLNPWSLIAEMDDVARNVRGLRLREETWNAIEAYCRGIGAGVGAAALLQQVICPYCGTPNAPGESNCKACRAPLAEAQPLVCGRCGFLNEPHADHCANCKAPL
;
A
#
# COMPACT_ATOMS: atom_id res chain seq x y z
N MET A 1 -11.16 10.26 -15.92
CA MET A 1 -10.54 9.03 -15.37
C MET A 1 -10.37 9.22 -13.88
N LYS A 2 -10.95 8.32 -13.06
CA LYS A 2 -10.81 8.34 -11.60
C LYS A 2 -9.44 7.74 -11.29
N ALA A 3 -8.54 8.49 -10.65
CA ALA A 3 -7.32 7.90 -10.11
C ALA A 3 -7.76 6.87 -9.05
N GLU A 4 -7.42 5.60 -9.27
CA GLU A 4 -7.66 4.57 -8.27
C GLU A 4 -6.67 4.81 -7.12
N MET A 5 -7.21 5.27 -5.99
CA MET A 5 -6.44 5.47 -4.77
C MET A 5 -6.57 4.23 -3.90
N GLU A 6 -5.44 3.60 -3.62
CA GLU A 6 -5.36 2.48 -2.69
C GLU A 6 -4.75 2.96 -1.37
N GLN A 7 -5.29 2.53 -0.24
CA GLN A 7 -4.83 2.96 1.08
C GLN A 7 -4.60 1.76 1.99
N ARG A 8 -3.47 1.74 2.69
CA ARG A 8 -3.09 0.71 3.67
C ARG A 8 -2.62 1.36 4.96
N ALA A 9 -3.01 0.80 6.10
CA ALA A 9 -2.55 1.22 7.41
C ALA A 9 -1.44 0.28 7.90
N TYR A 10 -0.43 0.85 8.53
CA TYR A 10 0.68 0.13 9.12
C TYR A 10 0.82 0.55 10.58
N HIS A 11 1.03 -0.42 11.45
CA HIS A 11 1.16 -0.18 12.88
C HIS A 11 2.59 -0.43 13.37
N GLY A 12 2.94 0.22 14.47
CA GLY A 12 4.28 0.18 15.06
C GLY A 12 4.98 1.54 15.00
N LYS A 13 6.20 1.58 15.55
CA LYS A 13 7.03 2.78 15.55
C LYS A 13 7.62 2.99 14.15
N ILE A 14 6.86 3.64 13.28
CA ILE A 14 7.24 3.92 11.90
C ILE A 14 7.40 5.44 11.75
N ASP A 15 8.62 5.88 11.49
CA ASP A 15 8.88 7.27 11.12
C ASP A 15 8.56 7.49 9.63
N THR A 16 7.79 8.54 9.34
CA THR A 16 7.30 8.83 7.99
C THR A 16 8.41 9.23 7.03
N GLU A 17 9.49 9.83 7.54
CA GLU A 17 10.64 10.29 6.76
C GLU A 17 11.67 9.20 6.57
N GLU A 18 11.91 8.35 7.57
CA GLU A 18 12.78 7.18 7.41
C GLU A 18 12.22 6.23 6.33
N LEU A 19 10.89 5.98 6.34
CA LEU A 19 10.23 5.23 5.26
C LEU A 19 10.42 5.91 3.90
N ALA A 20 10.22 7.23 3.83
CA ALA A 20 10.37 7.99 2.59
C ALA A 20 11.82 7.96 2.05
N HIS A 21 12.80 8.08 2.94
CA HIS A 21 14.21 7.96 2.62
C HIS A 21 14.54 6.57 2.09
N ALA A 22 14.06 5.51 2.75
CA ALA A 22 14.27 4.13 2.30
C ALA A 22 13.72 3.91 0.87
N LEU A 23 12.52 4.42 0.59
CA LEU A 23 11.92 4.37 -0.75
C LEU A 23 12.76 5.15 -1.77
N VAL A 24 13.25 6.34 -1.43
CA VAL A 24 14.11 7.11 -2.34
C VAL A 24 15.44 6.41 -2.61
N VAL A 25 16.07 5.80 -1.61
CA VAL A 25 17.30 5.01 -1.80
C VAL A 25 17.05 3.84 -2.76
N GLN A 26 15.90 3.17 -2.65
CA GLN A 26 15.56 2.02 -3.49
C GLN A 26 15.19 2.41 -4.92
N PHE A 27 14.49 3.52 -5.13
CA PHE A 27 13.86 3.88 -6.41
C PHE A 27 14.45 5.14 -7.08
N ASN A 28 15.50 5.77 -6.53
CA ASN A 28 16.20 6.85 -7.23
C ASN A 28 17.44 6.35 -7.98
N GLN A 29 17.28 5.27 -8.74
CA GLN A 29 18.36 4.59 -9.44
C GLN A 29 17.87 3.89 -10.72
N GLY A 30 18.79 3.61 -11.63
CA GLY A 30 18.51 2.90 -12.88
C GLY A 30 17.39 3.57 -13.68
N GLU A 31 16.31 2.82 -13.90
CA GLU A 31 15.13 3.20 -14.69
C GLU A 31 14.08 3.98 -13.88
N THR A 32 14.36 4.35 -12.63
CA THR A 32 13.41 5.06 -11.76
C THR A 32 13.99 6.35 -11.19
N ARG A 33 13.11 7.30 -10.89
CA ARG A 33 13.43 8.53 -10.16
C ARG A 33 12.47 8.63 -8.99
N ALA A 34 13.04 8.88 -7.81
CA ALA A 34 12.27 9.05 -6.60
C ALA A 34 12.70 10.32 -5.87
N GLN A 35 11.72 11.03 -5.31
CA GLN A 35 11.94 12.18 -4.45
C GLN A 35 10.87 12.22 -3.38
N TRP A 36 11.19 12.80 -2.23
CA TRP A 36 10.23 12.98 -1.15
C TRP A 36 10.25 14.43 -0.66
N MET A 37 9.15 14.84 -0.06
CA MET A 37 9.03 16.14 0.59
C MET A 37 8.21 16.03 1.86
N ARG A 38 8.60 16.82 2.87
CA ARG A 38 7.84 16.98 4.10
C ARG A 38 6.63 17.89 3.84
N GLY A 39 5.47 17.41 4.24
CA GLY A 39 4.22 18.17 4.30
C GLY A 39 3.92 18.68 5.71
N PRO A 40 2.82 19.42 5.88
CA PRO A 40 2.35 19.83 7.21
C PRO A 40 1.97 18.60 8.07
N GLU A 41 2.00 18.78 9.39
CA GLU A 41 1.52 17.78 10.37
C GLU A 41 2.27 16.43 10.31
N GLY A 42 3.56 16.45 9.94
CA GLY A 42 4.37 15.23 9.86
C GLY A 42 4.02 14.30 8.70
N ARG A 43 3.12 14.74 7.79
CA ARG A 43 2.84 14.06 6.54
C ARG A 43 4.10 14.06 5.66
N THR A 44 4.34 12.96 4.99
CA THR A 44 5.40 12.84 3.97
C THR A 44 4.78 12.47 2.64
N ILE A 45 5.26 13.11 1.57
CA ILE A 45 4.84 12.82 0.20
C ILE A 45 6.04 12.25 -0.53
N VAL A 46 5.87 11.08 -1.15
CA VAL A 46 6.90 10.45 -1.98
C VAL A 46 6.39 10.36 -3.40
N GLN A 47 7.21 10.78 -4.36
CA GLN A 47 6.92 10.70 -5.78
C GLN A 47 7.92 9.77 -6.45
N LEU A 48 7.39 8.80 -7.18
CA LEU A 48 8.11 7.76 -7.88
C LEU A 48 7.72 7.84 -9.35
N GLN A 49 8.71 7.89 -10.24
CA GLN A 49 8.49 8.03 -11.68
C GLN A 49 9.40 7.07 -12.43
N ALA A 50 8.83 6.35 -13.40
CA ALA A 50 9.64 5.64 -14.38
C ALA A 50 10.39 6.66 -15.26
N ARG A 51 11.69 6.46 -15.46
CA ARG A 51 12.49 7.27 -16.39
C ARG A 51 12.14 6.87 -17.81
N ARG A 52 11.95 7.86 -18.67
CA ARG A 52 11.75 7.64 -20.10
C ARG A 52 13.08 7.25 -20.73
N MET A 53 13.20 6.04 -21.25
CA MET A 53 14.40 5.55 -21.92
C MET A 53 14.29 5.78 -23.42
N GLU A 54 13.08 5.65 -24.00
CA GLU A 54 12.84 5.81 -25.43
C GLU A 54 11.67 6.76 -25.76
N PRO A 55 11.70 7.42 -26.94
CA PRO A 55 10.60 8.24 -27.44
C PRO A 55 9.34 7.42 -27.71
N GLY A 56 8.52 7.20 -26.68
CA GLY A 56 7.28 6.42 -26.79
C GLY A 56 6.86 5.81 -25.47
N ASP A 57 7.81 5.60 -24.56
CA ASP A 57 7.55 4.92 -23.29
C ASP A 57 6.40 5.56 -22.50
N PRO A 58 5.49 4.74 -21.95
CA PRO A 58 4.44 5.23 -21.06
C PRO A 58 5.09 5.87 -19.82
N GLN A 59 4.65 7.09 -19.49
CA GLN A 59 5.02 7.72 -18.24
C GLN A 59 4.12 7.19 -17.13
N THR A 60 4.64 6.25 -16.34
CA THR A 60 4.01 5.81 -15.09
C THR A 60 4.60 6.63 -13.94
N ALA A 61 3.72 7.31 -13.20
CA ALA A 61 4.07 8.00 -11.96
C ALA A 61 3.19 7.52 -10.81
N VAL A 62 3.81 7.31 -9.66
CA VAL A 62 3.18 6.90 -8.42
C VAL A 62 3.44 7.99 -7.37
N THR A 63 2.39 8.42 -6.70
CA THR A 63 2.48 9.35 -5.57
C THR A 63 1.96 8.67 -4.30
N LEU A 64 2.80 8.67 -3.28
CA LEU A 64 2.46 8.19 -1.94
C LEU A 64 2.20 9.38 -1.02
N HIS A 65 1.17 9.24 -0.20
CA HIS A 65 0.91 10.09 0.95
C HIS A 65 1.02 9.26 2.21
N ILE A 66 2.02 9.57 3.03
CA ILE A 66 2.31 8.90 4.28
C ILE A 66 1.88 9.84 5.40
N LEU A 67 0.84 9.47 6.13
CA LEU A 67 0.31 10.26 7.24
C LEU A 67 0.63 9.56 8.56
N PRO A 68 1.12 10.27 9.58
CA PRO A 68 1.20 9.71 10.92
C PRO A 68 -0.20 9.42 11.45
N SER A 69 -0.32 8.36 12.23
CA SER A 69 -1.53 7.97 12.95
C SER A 69 -1.17 7.59 14.39
N PRO A 70 -2.13 7.58 15.34
CA PRO A 70 -1.83 7.27 16.74
C PRO A 70 -1.12 5.93 16.97
N THR A 71 -1.28 4.97 16.07
CA THR A 71 -0.75 3.60 16.20
C THR A 71 0.32 3.25 15.14
N GLY A 72 0.73 4.21 14.30
CA GLY A 72 1.70 3.99 13.23
C GLY A 72 1.51 4.98 12.08
N ILE A 73 1.37 4.51 10.84
CA ILE A 73 1.18 5.36 9.66
C ILE A 73 0.05 4.85 8.77
N VAL A 74 -0.50 5.76 7.97
CA VAL A 74 -1.42 5.46 6.88
C VAL A 74 -0.73 5.84 5.59
N VAL A 75 -0.65 4.90 4.65
CA VAL A 75 -0.09 5.13 3.32
C VAL A 75 -1.21 5.08 2.30
N SER A 76 -1.39 6.17 1.56
CA SER A 76 -2.28 6.24 0.40
C SER A 76 -1.45 6.36 -0.87
N MET A 77 -1.70 5.51 -1.85
CA MET A 77 -1.02 5.53 -3.13
C MET A 77 -1.98 5.90 -4.26
N ALA A 78 -1.60 6.91 -5.03
CA ALA A 78 -2.27 7.30 -6.27
C ALA A 78 -1.35 7.00 -7.45
N GLU A 79 -1.88 6.35 -8.47
CA GLU A 79 -1.17 6.17 -9.74
C GLU A 79 -1.69 7.15 -10.79
N GLN A 80 -0.76 7.74 -11.52
CA GLN A 80 -1.03 8.58 -12.68
C GLN A 80 -0.48 7.88 -13.91
N GLN A 81 -1.36 7.19 -14.64
CA GLN A 81 -1.07 6.71 -15.99
C GLN A 81 -1.52 7.77 -17.00
N TRP A 82 -0.58 8.40 -17.71
CA TRP A 82 -0.92 9.25 -18.84
C TRP A 82 -1.20 8.35 -20.05
N LEU A 83 -2.47 8.29 -20.49
CA LEU A 83 -3.08 7.85 -21.78
C LEU A 83 -2.33 6.96 -22.81
N GLY A 84 -1.18 6.37 -22.50
CA GLY A 84 -0.26 5.74 -23.43
C GLY A 84 -0.58 4.28 -23.66
N VAL A 85 -0.92 3.55 -22.59
CA VAL A 85 -1.16 2.09 -22.67
C VAL A 85 -2.32 1.74 -23.61
N ALA A 86 -3.42 2.49 -23.57
CA ALA A 86 -4.56 2.27 -24.45
C ALA A 86 -4.32 2.75 -25.90
N ALA A 87 -3.53 3.82 -26.08
CA ALA A 87 -3.20 4.35 -27.40
C ALA A 87 -2.21 3.45 -28.14
N ASP A 88 -1.25 2.87 -27.43
CA ASP A 88 -0.27 1.94 -28.00
C ASP A 88 -0.94 0.60 -28.36
N LEU A 89 -1.82 0.06 -27.50
CA LEU A 89 -2.63 -1.11 -27.84
C LEU A 89 -3.52 -0.88 -29.08
N ALA A 90 -4.16 0.29 -29.19
CA ALA A 90 -4.98 0.63 -30.35
C ALA A 90 -4.14 0.78 -31.63
N ARG A 91 -2.95 1.36 -31.54
CA ARG A 91 -2.01 1.47 -32.67
C ARG A 91 -1.47 0.12 -33.11
N THR A 92 -1.07 -0.74 -32.17
CA THR A 92 -0.59 -2.09 -32.47
C THR A 92 -1.71 -2.92 -33.08
N GLY A 93 -2.94 -2.84 -32.55
CA GLY A 93 -4.12 -3.50 -33.14
C GLY A 93 -4.42 -3.04 -34.57
N LEU A 94 -4.34 -1.73 -34.84
CA LEU A 94 -4.55 -1.19 -36.19
C LEU A 94 -3.43 -1.58 -37.17
N ARG A 95 -2.18 -1.59 -36.73
CA ARG A 95 -1.03 -2.02 -37.54
C ARG A 95 -1.06 -3.51 -37.85
N ALA A 96 -1.44 -4.35 -36.87
CA ALA A 96 -1.62 -5.78 -37.05
C ALA A 96 -2.70 -6.12 -38.09
N LEU A 97 -3.79 -5.33 -38.13
CA LEU A 97 -4.83 -5.43 -39.15
C LEU A 97 -4.34 -5.06 -40.57
N LEU A 98 -3.46 -4.06 -40.67
CA LEU A 98 -2.96 -3.56 -41.96
C LEU A 98 -1.74 -4.36 -42.49
N ASN A 99 -0.96 -4.97 -41.60
CA ASN A 99 0.21 -5.77 -41.97
C ASN A 99 0.46 -6.91 -40.97
N PRO A 100 -0.09 -8.11 -41.19
CA PRO A 100 0.01 -9.22 -40.23
C PRO A 100 1.45 -9.76 -40.06
N TRP A 101 2.35 -9.52 -41.02
CA TRP A 101 3.76 -9.92 -40.94
C TRP A 101 4.61 -9.00 -40.04
N SER A 102 4.11 -7.82 -39.66
CA SER A 102 4.81 -6.91 -38.74
C SER A 102 4.94 -7.47 -37.32
N LEU A 103 4.07 -8.41 -36.95
CA LEU A 103 4.04 -9.03 -35.62
C LEU A 103 5.21 -9.99 -35.37
N ILE A 104 5.87 -10.49 -36.43
CA ILE A 104 7.00 -11.42 -36.32
C ILE A 104 8.31 -10.68 -35.96
N ALA A 105 8.40 -9.37 -36.25
CA ALA A 105 9.49 -8.52 -35.80
C ALA A 105 9.26 -7.94 -34.38
N GLU A 106 8.02 -7.97 -33.87
CA GLU A 106 7.63 -7.45 -32.55
C GLU A 106 7.59 -8.53 -31.44
N MET A 107 7.84 -9.81 -31.74
CA MET A 107 7.94 -10.84 -30.70
C MET A 107 9.05 -10.57 -29.66
N ASP A 108 10.08 -9.80 -30.04
CA ASP A 108 11.13 -9.33 -29.13
C ASP A 108 10.76 -8.06 -28.33
N ASP A 109 9.67 -7.36 -28.70
CA ASP A 109 9.28 -6.06 -28.11
C ASP A 109 8.01 -6.12 -27.26
N VAL A 110 7.14 -7.10 -27.49
CA VAL A 110 5.99 -7.38 -26.62
C VAL A 110 6.44 -7.89 -25.24
N ALA A 111 7.64 -8.46 -25.12
CA ALA A 111 8.27 -8.78 -23.83
C ALA A 111 8.76 -7.55 -23.04
N ARG A 112 8.90 -6.39 -23.71
CA ARG A 112 9.38 -5.12 -23.10
C ARG A 112 8.23 -4.32 -22.47
N ASN A 113 6.99 -4.52 -22.90
CA ASN A 113 5.81 -3.76 -22.47
C ASN A 113 5.12 -4.22 -21.17
N VAL A 114 5.69 -5.21 -20.46
CA VAL A 114 5.21 -5.63 -19.12
C VAL A 114 5.87 -4.84 -17.97
N ARG A 115 6.78 -3.90 -18.29
CA ARG A 115 7.58 -3.17 -17.28
C ARG A 115 6.88 -1.97 -16.65
N GLY A 116 5.90 -1.36 -17.33
CA GLY A 116 5.15 -0.19 -16.81
C GLY A 116 4.11 -0.51 -15.73
N LEU A 117 3.75 -1.78 -15.55
CA LEU A 117 2.74 -2.25 -14.59
C LEU A 117 3.32 -2.57 -13.19
N ARG A 118 4.64 -2.58 -13.03
CA ARG A 118 5.27 -3.03 -11.78
C ARG A 118 5.51 -1.95 -10.73
N LEU A 119 5.54 -0.67 -11.09
CA LEU A 119 5.95 0.38 -10.14
C LEU A 119 5.02 0.45 -8.92
N ARG A 120 3.70 0.32 -9.11
CA ARG A 120 2.71 0.28 -8.01
C ARG A 120 2.97 -0.91 -7.07
N GLU A 121 3.04 -2.12 -7.64
CA GLU A 121 3.22 -3.36 -6.88
C GLU A 121 4.58 -3.41 -6.17
N GLU A 122 5.65 -3.04 -6.86
CA GLU A 122 7.00 -2.93 -6.31
C GLU A 122 7.07 -1.92 -5.17
N THR A 123 6.36 -0.79 -5.30
CA THR A 123 6.26 0.21 -4.24
C THR A 123 5.57 -0.37 -3.00
N TRP A 124 4.45 -1.08 -3.16
CA TRP A 124 3.81 -1.75 -2.03
C TRP A 124 4.71 -2.80 -1.39
N ASN A 125 5.35 -3.64 -2.19
CA ASN A 125 6.29 -4.65 -1.69
C ASN A 125 7.46 -4.03 -0.94
N ALA A 126 7.97 -2.88 -1.39
CA ALA A 126 9.02 -2.13 -0.71
C ALA A 126 8.56 -1.58 0.65
N ILE A 127 7.35 -1.02 0.72
CA ILE A 127 6.77 -0.55 1.99
C ILE A 127 6.59 -1.71 2.96
N GLU A 128 6.07 -2.84 2.48
CA GLU A 128 5.88 -4.04 3.31
C GLU A 128 7.21 -4.62 3.81
N ALA A 129 8.23 -4.67 2.94
CA ALA A 129 9.56 -5.11 3.31
C ALA A 129 10.20 -4.20 4.36
N TYR A 130 10.07 -2.88 4.20
CA TYR A 130 10.53 -1.89 5.17
C TYR A 130 9.85 -2.08 6.52
N CYS A 131 8.51 -2.07 6.54
CA CYS A 131 7.72 -2.24 7.75
C CYS A 131 8.08 -3.55 8.46
N ARG A 132 8.17 -4.66 7.73
CA ARG A 132 8.58 -5.95 8.31
C ARG A 132 10.00 -5.91 8.88
N GLY A 133 10.93 -5.24 8.19
CA GLY A 133 12.32 -5.10 8.61
C GLY A 133 12.49 -4.39 9.95
N ILE A 134 11.64 -3.41 10.24
CA ILE A 134 11.61 -2.70 11.53
C ILE A 134 10.65 -3.31 12.56
N GLY A 135 10.05 -4.46 12.24
CA GLY A 135 9.08 -5.15 13.11
C GLY A 135 7.71 -4.47 13.19
N ALA A 136 7.39 -3.58 12.26
CA ALA A 136 6.06 -3.00 12.07
C ALA A 136 5.16 -3.95 11.26
N GLY A 137 3.85 -3.94 11.57
CA GLY A 137 2.87 -4.85 10.96
C GLY A 137 1.94 -4.20 9.97
N VAL A 138 1.44 -5.00 9.00
CA VAL A 138 0.29 -4.62 8.18
C VAL A 138 -0.95 -4.71 9.07
N GLY A 139 -1.55 -3.57 9.37
CA GLY A 139 -2.86 -3.52 10.00
C GLY A 139 -3.91 -3.39 8.92
N ALA A 140 -4.65 -4.46 8.62
CA ALA A 140 -5.95 -4.28 8.00
C ALA A 140 -6.71 -3.28 8.89
N ALA A 141 -7.17 -2.20 8.26
CA ALA A 141 -7.70 -1.03 8.95
C ALA A 141 -8.59 -1.42 10.14
N ALA A 142 -8.14 -1.06 11.35
CA ALA A 142 -8.96 -1.10 12.56
C ALA A 142 -10.27 -0.30 12.41
N LEU A 143 -10.41 0.49 11.34
CA LEU A 143 -11.65 1.21 11.01
C LEU A 143 -12.87 0.31 10.74
N LEU A 144 -12.71 -1.01 10.54
CA LEU A 144 -13.83 -1.91 10.21
C LEU A 144 -13.89 -3.23 11.00
N GLN A 145 -13.24 -3.35 12.17
CA GLN A 145 -13.46 -4.51 13.04
C GLN A 145 -14.55 -4.21 14.08
N GLN A 146 -15.60 -5.03 14.10
CA GLN A 146 -16.67 -4.97 15.11
C GLN A 146 -16.38 -5.97 16.23
N VAL A 147 -16.58 -5.55 17.48
CA VAL A 147 -16.54 -6.44 18.65
C VAL A 147 -17.93 -7.01 18.88
N ILE A 148 -18.09 -8.32 18.68
CA ILE A 148 -19.36 -9.00 18.91
C ILE A 148 -19.53 -9.23 20.41
N CYS A 149 -20.62 -8.72 20.99
CA CYS A 149 -20.93 -8.94 22.40
C CYS A 149 -21.15 -10.44 22.67
N PRO A 150 -20.38 -11.09 23.57
CA PRO A 150 -20.53 -12.52 23.83
C PRO A 150 -21.84 -12.88 24.52
N TYR A 151 -22.54 -11.90 25.11
CA TYR A 151 -23.79 -12.12 25.84
C TYR A 151 -25.04 -12.01 24.97
N CYS A 152 -25.07 -11.07 24.02
CA CYS A 152 -26.28 -10.78 23.23
C CYS A 152 -26.04 -10.72 21.71
N GLY A 153 -24.80 -10.95 21.26
CA GLY A 153 -24.44 -10.96 19.83
C GLY A 153 -24.43 -9.58 19.15
N THR A 154 -24.72 -8.49 19.87
CA THR A 154 -24.71 -7.15 19.27
C THR A 154 -23.29 -6.72 18.89
N PRO A 155 -23.07 -6.19 17.66
CA PRO A 155 -21.79 -5.64 17.26
C PRO A 155 -21.55 -4.26 17.89
N ASN A 156 -20.35 -4.06 18.44
CA ASN A 156 -19.88 -2.84 19.08
C ASN A 156 -18.62 -2.33 18.38
N ALA A 157 -18.31 -1.05 18.58
CA ALA A 157 -17.04 -0.49 18.15
C ALA A 157 -15.89 -1.05 19.02
N PRO A 158 -14.67 -1.18 18.47
CA PRO A 158 -13.50 -1.55 19.24
C PRO A 158 -13.19 -0.44 20.26
N GLY A 159 -12.77 -0.83 21.46
CA GLY A 159 -12.49 0.09 22.58
C GLY A 159 -13.69 0.40 23.48
N GLU A 160 -14.92 0.01 23.11
CA GLU A 160 -16.10 0.16 23.98
C GLU A 160 -15.99 -0.72 25.23
N SER A 161 -16.19 -0.15 26.41
CA SER A 161 -16.13 -0.90 27.67
C SER A 161 -17.37 -1.79 27.87
N ASN A 162 -18.52 -1.37 27.35
CA ASN A 162 -19.82 -2.00 27.57
C ASN A 162 -20.61 -2.11 26.26
N CYS A 163 -21.41 -3.17 26.16
CA CYS A 163 -22.29 -3.37 25.01
C CYS A 163 -23.34 -2.26 24.90
N LYS A 164 -23.47 -1.67 23.71
CA LYS A 164 -24.44 -0.61 23.41
C LYS A 164 -25.90 -1.04 23.58
N ALA A 165 -26.18 -2.35 23.53
CA ALA A 165 -27.51 -2.92 23.69
C ALA A 165 -27.78 -3.43 25.11
N CYS A 166 -27.03 -4.44 25.58
CA CYS A 166 -27.31 -5.10 26.86
C CYS A 166 -26.47 -4.58 28.03
N ARG A 167 -25.58 -3.60 27.81
CA ARG A 167 -24.66 -3.02 28.82
C ARG A 167 -23.65 -3.98 29.43
N ALA A 168 -23.62 -5.25 29.02
CA ALA A 168 -22.63 -6.23 29.49
C ALA A 168 -21.19 -5.77 29.20
N PRO A 169 -20.21 -6.13 30.04
CA PRO A 169 -18.82 -5.76 29.83
C PRO A 169 -18.27 -6.42 28.55
N LEU A 170 -17.39 -5.70 27.84
CA LEU A 170 -16.77 -6.19 26.61
C LEU A 170 -15.27 -6.44 26.73
N ALA A 171 -14.67 -6.21 27.90
CA ALA A 171 -13.21 -6.25 28.09
C ALA A 171 -12.55 -7.53 27.55
N GLU A 172 -13.14 -8.70 27.81
CA GLU A 172 -12.61 -10.00 27.36
C GLU A 172 -12.84 -10.28 25.86
N ALA A 173 -13.72 -9.52 25.20
CA ALA A 173 -13.98 -9.61 23.77
C ALA A 173 -13.20 -8.56 22.96
N GLN A 174 -12.49 -7.63 23.63
CA GLN A 174 -11.68 -6.63 22.96
C GLN A 174 -10.42 -7.27 22.34
N PRO A 175 -10.04 -6.89 21.11
CA PRO A 175 -8.82 -7.37 20.49
C PRO A 175 -7.58 -6.85 21.23
N LEU A 176 -6.50 -7.64 21.23
CA LEU A 176 -5.23 -7.28 21.84
C LEU A 176 -4.32 -6.57 20.84
N VAL A 177 -3.87 -5.36 21.17
CA VAL A 177 -2.89 -4.63 20.34
C VAL A 177 -1.48 -5.07 20.72
N CYS A 178 -0.73 -5.62 19.78
CA CYS A 178 0.66 -6.03 20.00
C CYS A 178 1.53 -4.82 20.36
N GLY A 179 2.14 -4.82 21.54
CA GLY A 179 3.03 -3.74 21.97
C GLY A 179 4.30 -3.57 21.12
N ARG A 180 4.69 -4.60 20.35
CA ARG A 180 5.86 -4.55 19.46
C ARG A 180 5.54 -4.01 18.06
N CYS A 181 4.52 -4.57 17.40
CA CYS A 181 4.22 -4.26 15.99
C CYS A 181 2.86 -3.57 15.77
N GLY A 182 2.08 -3.35 16.83
CA GLY A 182 0.78 -2.70 16.80
C GLY A 182 -0.34 -3.47 16.09
N PHE A 183 -0.13 -4.72 15.68
CA PHE A 183 -1.14 -5.57 15.08
C PHE A 183 -2.25 -5.92 16.09
N LEU A 184 -3.51 -5.89 15.66
CA LEU A 184 -4.69 -6.32 16.42
C LEU A 184 -4.82 -7.85 16.37
N ASN A 185 -4.84 -8.49 17.53
CA ASN A 185 -4.93 -9.93 17.67
C ASN A 185 -6.27 -10.31 18.28
N GLU A 186 -6.66 -11.56 18.05
CA GLU A 186 -7.81 -12.17 18.71
C GLU A 186 -7.70 -12.00 20.24
N PRO A 187 -8.84 -11.87 20.94
CA PRO A 187 -8.83 -11.89 22.40
C PRO A 187 -8.15 -13.15 22.92
N HIS A 188 -7.31 -13.02 23.95
CA HIS A 188 -6.56 -14.13 24.57
C HIS A 188 -5.46 -14.78 23.70
N ALA A 189 -5.02 -14.13 22.61
CA ALA A 189 -3.85 -14.61 21.89
C ALA A 189 -2.57 -14.46 22.75
N ASP A 190 -1.75 -15.51 22.84
CA ASP A 190 -0.47 -15.48 23.57
C ASP A 190 0.66 -14.82 22.77
N HIS A 191 0.58 -14.92 21.44
CA HIS A 191 1.58 -14.42 20.52
C HIS A 191 0.94 -13.65 19.38
N CYS A 192 1.62 -12.59 18.94
CA CYS A 192 1.17 -11.76 17.85
C CYS A 192 1.08 -12.58 16.55
N ALA A 193 -0.09 -12.62 15.92
CA ALA A 193 -0.30 -13.33 14.67
C ALA A 193 0.64 -12.83 13.55
N ASN A 194 0.98 -11.54 13.58
CA ASN A 194 1.87 -10.89 12.63
C ASN A 194 3.37 -11.04 12.98
N CYS A 195 3.83 -10.50 14.12
CA CYS A 195 5.28 -10.45 14.43
C CYS A 195 5.79 -11.56 15.35
N LYS A 196 4.92 -12.47 15.80
CA LYS A 196 5.22 -13.59 16.72
C LYS A 196 5.78 -13.20 18.09
N ALA A 197 5.83 -11.92 18.43
CA ALA A 197 6.17 -11.48 19.79
C ALA A 197 5.08 -11.88 20.80
N PRO A 198 5.43 -12.08 22.09
CA PRO A 198 4.44 -12.23 23.15
C PRO A 198 3.52 -10.99 23.23
N LEU A 199 2.25 -11.22 23.56
CA LEU A 199 1.20 -10.20 23.69
C LEU A 199 0.94 -9.80 25.14
#